data_AF-A0A514X1U6-F1
#
_entry.id   AF-A0A514X1U6-F1
#
_cell.length_a   1.000
_cell.length_b   1.000
_cell.length_c   1.000
_cell.angle_alpha   90.00
_cell.angle_beta   90.00
_cell.angle_gamma   90.00
#
_symmetry.space_group_name_H-M   'P 1'
#
loop_
_entity.id
_entity.type
_entity.pdbx_description
1 polymer ?
#
loop_
_entity_poly.entity_id
_entity_poly.type
_entity_poly.pdbx_seq_one_letter_code
_entity_poly.pdbx_strand_id
1 'polypeptide(L)'
;MESIASNTVQDIACKDNQLETKLYDGLKSYLIEQKSIPAAEEMKSAMHAQVSKLQADNTRMTDAQVQKLNGDLDALIDSLLSEAPQGERVETPEQLLVLLSAIDVGDRTTTFRAYMQDRVRANFTTLSKTVSSYDLNCTNTSTAGSATSGTTDSNVAQGSESSTTPTPTPEPNYDYEYQKAQALAAGVPLAVFGERWAFATAYQSCNSLEMNPLDASTPSIQGIEVVGKHSDGVGNKRAIASLSKVQATHPYIKNVASYGSSCFAVKNNPLIYDYGGKPYATTAATSPIDLFKNNGDGTSVLGIDCSGFVFTSMAAAGLKLKSGRALKASDSWAWGSTSYVEPQNNGLTCLSKISVTPTTSMKAGDIVAVQGHVILIDKVGADPFGIAGAKTEKDCAALTSKGFDFVVAQSSPSVGAVGINRFVAKDYLPTSAKMNTGLQKYAYYACLAKVNNKTYTPNLGTLSVVRHKGTSDCMAPRVTLAKESCIQSCSSANFTN
;
A
#
# COMPACT_ATOMS: atom_id res chain seq x y z
N MET A 1 1.21 -26.60 -2.72
CA MET A 1 1.70 -26.76 -4.11
C MET A 1 0.64 -27.35 -5.02
N GLU A 2 0.10 -28.53 -4.73
CA GLU A 2 -0.91 -29.18 -5.58
C GLU A 2 -2.13 -28.30 -5.90
N SER A 3 -2.66 -27.55 -4.92
CA SER A 3 -3.79 -26.64 -5.16
C SER A 3 -3.46 -25.51 -6.14
N ILE A 4 -2.26 -24.91 -6.04
CA ILE A 4 -1.81 -23.86 -6.97
C ILE A 4 -1.64 -24.44 -8.36
N ALA A 5 -0.99 -25.60 -8.47
CA ALA A 5 -0.80 -26.29 -9.73
C ALA A 5 -2.12 -26.68 -10.39
N SER A 6 -3.05 -27.24 -9.61
CA SER A 6 -4.39 -27.62 -10.09
C SER A 6 -5.16 -26.41 -10.60
N ASN A 7 -5.20 -25.31 -9.84
CA ASN A 7 -5.87 -24.08 -10.26
C ASN A 7 -5.24 -23.49 -11.52
N THR A 8 -3.90 -23.43 -11.59
CA THR A 8 -3.17 -22.85 -12.73
C THR A 8 -3.42 -23.67 -14.01
N VAL A 9 -3.37 -25.00 -13.93
CA VAL A 9 -3.63 -25.86 -15.10
C VAL A 9 -5.09 -25.83 -15.51
N GLN A 10 -6.01 -25.72 -14.55
CA GLN A 10 -7.44 -25.51 -14.85
C GLN A 10 -7.67 -24.17 -15.58
N ASP A 11 -7.05 -23.08 -15.10
CA ASP A 11 -7.14 -21.77 -15.74
C ASP A 11 -6.56 -21.79 -17.15
N ILE A 12 -5.48 -22.55 -17.38
CA ILE A 12 -4.92 -22.84 -18.70
C ILE A 12 -5.95 -23.54 -19.60
N ALA A 13 -6.57 -24.63 -19.11
CA ALA A 13 -7.58 -25.36 -19.85
C ALA A 13 -8.75 -24.45 -20.30
N CYS A 14 -9.12 -23.51 -19.42
CA CYS A 14 -10.21 -22.57 -19.63
C CYS A 14 -9.80 -21.27 -20.34
N LYS A 15 -8.53 -21.14 -20.74
CA LYS A 15 -7.97 -19.93 -21.38
C LYS A 15 -8.30 -18.67 -20.57
N ASP A 16 -8.24 -18.78 -19.25
CA ASP A 16 -8.64 -17.71 -18.33
C ASP A 16 -7.66 -16.53 -18.45
N ASN A 17 -8.20 -15.33 -18.69
CA ASN A 17 -7.41 -14.10 -18.74
C ASN A 17 -6.86 -13.67 -17.36
N GLN A 18 -7.27 -14.34 -16.28
CA GLN A 18 -6.79 -14.14 -14.91
C GLN A 18 -5.68 -15.12 -14.50
N LEU A 19 -5.17 -15.99 -15.40
CA LEU A 19 -4.11 -16.96 -15.09
C LEU A 19 -2.93 -16.34 -14.34
N GLU A 20 -2.41 -15.22 -14.84
CA GLU A 20 -1.27 -14.51 -14.22
C GLU A 20 -1.61 -14.07 -12.78
N THR A 21 -2.75 -13.39 -12.60
CA THR A 21 -3.23 -12.94 -11.29
C THR A 21 -3.37 -14.10 -10.31
N LYS A 22 -3.99 -15.20 -10.74
CA LYS A 22 -4.24 -16.38 -9.89
C LYS A 22 -2.96 -17.12 -9.53
N LEU A 23 -1.99 -17.21 -10.44
CA LEU A 23 -0.68 -17.80 -10.13
C LEU A 23 0.06 -16.97 -9.07
N TYR A 24 0.13 -15.65 -9.25
CA TYR A 24 0.73 -14.78 -8.24
C TYR A 24 0.00 -14.90 -6.90
N ASP A 25 -1.33 -14.84 -6.90
CA ASP A 25 -2.10 -14.96 -5.66
C ASP A 25 -1.87 -16.32 -4.97
N GLY A 26 -1.79 -17.42 -5.73
CA GLY A 26 -1.47 -18.73 -5.19
C GLY A 26 -0.08 -18.80 -4.56
N LEU A 27 0.96 -18.30 -5.24
CA LEU A 27 2.32 -18.27 -4.71
C LEU A 27 2.44 -17.38 -3.46
N LYS A 28 1.84 -16.19 -3.49
CA LYS A 28 1.82 -15.28 -2.34
C LYS A 28 1.07 -15.90 -1.16
N SER A 29 -0.09 -16.54 -1.38
CA SER A 29 -0.82 -17.26 -0.32
C SER A 29 0.03 -18.37 0.30
N TYR A 30 0.75 -19.16 -0.51
CA TYR A 30 1.66 -20.17 0.00
C TYR A 30 2.73 -19.58 0.93
N LEU A 31 3.37 -18.48 0.53
CA LEU A 31 4.39 -17.82 1.35
C LEU A 31 3.82 -17.29 2.67
N ILE A 32 2.59 -16.78 2.64
CA ILE A 32 1.89 -16.28 3.83
C ILE A 32 1.54 -17.43 4.79
N GLU A 33 1.03 -18.54 4.27
CA GLU A 33 0.47 -19.65 5.04
C GLU A 33 1.53 -20.65 5.51
N GLN A 34 2.45 -21.04 4.62
CA GLN A 34 3.43 -22.10 4.88
C GLN A 34 4.70 -21.57 5.52
N LYS A 35 4.98 -20.27 5.43
CA LYS A 35 6.18 -19.64 5.97
C LYS A 35 7.47 -20.35 5.52
N SER A 36 7.48 -20.79 4.27
CA SER A 36 8.61 -21.43 3.60
C SER A 36 8.68 -21.00 2.14
N ILE A 37 9.88 -21.00 1.57
CA ILE A 37 10.07 -20.77 0.13
C ILE A 37 9.72 -22.08 -0.60
N PRO A 38 8.75 -22.08 -1.53
CA PRO A 38 8.41 -23.28 -2.30
C PRO A 38 9.59 -23.70 -3.19
N ALA A 39 9.95 -24.98 -3.17
CA ALA A 39 10.97 -25.50 -4.07
C ALA A 39 10.46 -25.49 -5.52
N ALA A 40 11.28 -24.96 -6.45
CA ALA A 40 10.92 -24.88 -7.87
C ALA A 40 10.58 -26.27 -8.45
N GLU A 41 11.41 -27.28 -8.17
CA GLU A 41 11.20 -28.65 -8.68
C GLU A 41 9.91 -29.30 -8.15
N GLU A 42 9.53 -29.04 -6.89
CA GLU A 42 8.25 -29.51 -6.36
C GLU A 42 7.06 -28.86 -7.08
N MET A 43 7.19 -27.56 -7.41
CA MET A 43 6.16 -26.84 -8.18
C MET A 43 6.05 -27.38 -9.61
N LYS A 44 7.18 -27.60 -10.29
CA LYS A 44 7.22 -28.17 -11.64
C LYS A 44 6.60 -29.57 -11.65
N SER A 45 7.00 -30.44 -10.71
CA SER A 45 6.43 -31.78 -10.59
C SER A 45 4.92 -31.74 -10.35
N ALA A 46 4.43 -30.82 -9.50
CA ALA A 46 3.01 -30.65 -9.27
C ALA A 46 2.28 -30.15 -10.54
N MET A 47 2.86 -29.22 -11.29
CA MET A 47 2.32 -28.73 -12.56
C MET A 47 2.26 -29.86 -13.61
N HIS A 48 3.33 -30.62 -13.79
CA HIS A 48 3.39 -31.72 -14.75
C HIS A 48 2.33 -32.78 -14.46
N ALA A 49 2.15 -33.14 -13.18
CA ALA A 49 1.10 -34.08 -12.78
C ALA A 49 -0.31 -33.58 -13.13
N GLN A 50 -0.56 -32.27 -13.03
CA GLN A 50 -1.85 -31.68 -13.41
C GLN A 50 -2.00 -31.56 -14.93
N VAL A 51 -0.93 -31.29 -15.67
CA VAL A 51 -0.94 -31.34 -17.14
C VAL A 51 -1.21 -32.76 -17.65
N SER A 52 -0.68 -33.80 -17.00
CA SER A 52 -1.00 -35.20 -17.34
C SER A 52 -2.48 -35.51 -17.11
N LYS A 53 -3.09 -34.99 -16.03
CA LYS A 53 -4.54 -35.10 -15.82
C LYS A 53 -5.31 -34.35 -16.91
N LEU A 54 -4.87 -33.14 -17.26
CA LEU A 54 -5.46 -32.36 -18.35
C LEU A 54 -5.42 -33.12 -19.68
N GLN A 55 -4.31 -33.82 -19.98
CA GLN A 55 -4.18 -34.68 -21.16
C GLN A 55 -5.18 -35.84 -21.14
N ALA A 56 -5.36 -36.49 -20.00
CA ALA A 56 -6.32 -37.58 -19.85
C ALA A 56 -7.76 -37.11 -20.13
N ASP A 57 -8.10 -35.89 -19.71
CA ASP A 57 -9.40 -35.25 -19.98
C ASP A 57 -9.50 -34.68 -21.42
N ASN A 58 -8.37 -34.56 -22.11
CA ASN A 58 -8.23 -34.00 -23.45
C ASN A 58 -7.44 -34.93 -24.35
N THR A 59 -8.04 -36.07 -24.72
CA THR A 59 -7.39 -37.14 -25.50
C THR A 59 -6.83 -36.72 -26.87
N ARG A 60 -7.20 -35.52 -27.37
CA ARG A 60 -6.65 -34.91 -28.58
C ARG A 60 -5.30 -34.22 -28.36
N MET A 61 -4.89 -34.00 -27.12
CA MET A 61 -3.62 -33.38 -26.78
C MET A 61 -2.48 -34.40 -26.94
N THR A 62 -1.57 -34.11 -27.86
CA THR A 62 -0.44 -34.99 -28.18
C THR A 62 0.67 -34.88 -27.14
N ASP A 63 1.53 -35.89 -27.04
CA ASP A 63 2.68 -35.86 -26.12
C ASP A 63 3.63 -34.68 -26.39
N ALA A 64 3.75 -34.27 -27.66
CA ALA A 64 4.53 -33.08 -28.03
C ALA A 64 3.90 -31.79 -27.47
N GLN A 65 2.58 -31.70 -27.42
CA GLN A 65 1.87 -30.58 -26.81
C GLN A 65 2.01 -30.58 -25.28
N VAL A 66 1.93 -31.75 -24.64
CA VAL A 66 2.20 -31.92 -23.20
C VAL A 66 3.61 -31.45 -22.87
N GLN A 67 4.62 -31.93 -23.61
CA GLN A 67 6.01 -31.56 -23.38
C GLN A 67 6.23 -30.06 -23.57
N LYS A 68 5.63 -29.46 -24.61
CA LYS A 68 5.73 -28.02 -24.86
C LYS A 68 5.06 -27.20 -23.75
N LEU A 69 3.88 -27.60 -23.28
CA LEU A 69 3.19 -26.93 -22.18
C LEU A 69 3.98 -27.02 -20.88
N ASN A 70 4.49 -28.21 -20.54
CA ASN A 70 5.36 -28.41 -19.39
C ASN A 70 6.63 -27.55 -19.47
N GLY A 71 7.27 -27.49 -20.65
CA GLY A 71 8.46 -26.65 -20.85
C GLY A 71 8.19 -25.14 -20.66
N ASP A 72 7.04 -24.65 -21.11
CA ASP A 72 6.65 -23.25 -20.89
C ASP A 72 6.34 -22.95 -19.41
N LEU A 73 5.68 -23.88 -18.73
CA LEU A 73 5.42 -23.80 -17.29
C LEU A 73 6.73 -23.83 -16.50
N ASP A 74 7.66 -24.72 -16.85
CA ASP A 74 8.97 -24.82 -16.20
C ASP A 74 9.75 -23.52 -16.33
N ALA A 75 9.78 -22.92 -17.53
CA ALA A 75 10.43 -21.64 -17.75
C ALA A 75 9.83 -20.51 -16.90
N LEU A 76 8.50 -20.48 -16.75
CA LEU A 76 7.81 -19.53 -15.89
C LEU A 76 8.16 -19.73 -14.41
N ILE A 77 8.10 -20.98 -13.94
CA ILE A 77 8.45 -21.34 -12.55
C ILE A 77 9.92 -21.06 -12.26
N ASP A 78 10.83 -21.35 -13.18
CA ASP A 78 12.26 -21.03 -13.02
C ASP A 78 12.49 -19.54 -12.88
N SER A 79 11.83 -18.72 -13.69
CA SER A 79 11.96 -17.27 -13.56
C SER A 79 11.43 -16.75 -12.21
N LEU A 80 10.34 -17.32 -11.67
CA LEU A 80 9.73 -16.85 -10.42
C LEU A 80 10.38 -17.41 -9.15
N LEU A 81 10.77 -18.68 -9.15
CA LEU A 81 11.19 -19.43 -7.94
C LEU A 81 12.66 -19.84 -7.93
N SER A 82 13.39 -19.65 -9.04
CA SER A 82 14.83 -19.91 -9.11
C SER A 82 15.62 -18.62 -9.38
N GLU A 83 15.37 -17.98 -10.52
CA GLU A 83 16.13 -16.84 -11.02
C GLU A 83 15.88 -15.54 -10.22
N ALA A 84 14.61 -15.17 -10.01
CA ALA A 84 14.25 -14.00 -9.21
C ALA A 84 14.83 -14.06 -7.78
N PRO A 85 14.62 -15.14 -7.01
CA PRO A 85 15.20 -15.28 -5.67
C PRO A 85 16.73 -15.19 -5.67
N GLN A 86 17.39 -15.84 -6.63
CA GLN A 86 18.85 -15.81 -6.72
C GLN A 86 19.39 -14.41 -7.02
N GLY A 87 18.77 -13.67 -7.95
CA GLY A 87 19.26 -12.36 -8.35
C GLY A 87 19.08 -11.28 -7.29
N GLU A 88 18.07 -11.38 -6.43
CA GLU A 88 17.82 -10.45 -5.31
C GLU A 88 18.29 -11.01 -3.97
N ARG A 89 18.98 -12.17 -3.96
CA ARG A 89 19.52 -12.84 -2.76
C ARG A 89 18.45 -13.05 -1.69
N VAL A 90 17.32 -13.60 -2.11
CA VAL A 90 16.20 -13.93 -1.23
C VAL A 90 16.57 -15.14 -0.36
N GLU A 91 16.49 -14.96 0.95
CA GLU A 91 16.80 -15.95 1.98
C GLU A 91 15.56 -16.36 2.79
N THR A 92 14.50 -15.54 2.80
CA THR A 92 13.28 -15.77 3.61
C THR A 92 12.01 -15.74 2.76
N PRO A 93 10.92 -16.41 3.19
CA PRO A 93 9.64 -16.35 2.50
C PRO A 93 9.06 -14.93 2.44
N GLU A 94 9.31 -14.08 3.44
CA GLU A 94 8.88 -12.67 3.43
C GLU A 94 9.60 -11.86 2.35
N GLN A 95 10.90 -12.07 2.16
CA GLN A 95 11.66 -11.44 1.08
C GLN A 95 11.15 -11.89 -0.29
N LEU A 96 10.84 -13.19 -0.43
CA LEU A 96 10.23 -13.70 -1.66
C LEU A 96 8.83 -13.09 -1.88
N LEU A 97 8.03 -12.94 -0.83
CA LEU A 97 6.70 -12.34 -0.89
C LEU A 97 6.78 -10.90 -1.40
N VAL A 98 7.69 -10.09 -0.85
CA VAL A 98 7.95 -8.71 -1.31
C VAL A 98 8.41 -8.70 -2.77
N LEU A 99 9.35 -9.56 -3.15
CA LEU A 99 9.85 -9.63 -4.52
C LEU A 99 8.77 -10.02 -5.53
N LEU A 100 8.02 -11.10 -5.26
CA LEU A 100 6.92 -11.53 -6.13
C LEU A 100 5.83 -10.47 -6.20
N SER A 101 5.54 -9.77 -5.10
CA SER A 101 4.55 -8.68 -5.09
C SER A 101 5.01 -7.51 -5.96
N ALA A 102 6.29 -7.13 -5.87
CA ALA A 102 6.90 -6.10 -6.71
C ALA A 102 6.85 -6.49 -8.20
N ILE A 103 7.13 -7.75 -8.52
CA ILE A 103 7.04 -8.25 -9.89
C ILE A 103 5.57 -8.23 -10.39
N ASP A 104 4.64 -8.74 -9.60
CA ASP A 104 3.21 -8.79 -9.92
C ASP A 104 2.62 -7.40 -10.28
N VAL A 105 3.01 -6.35 -9.55
CA VAL A 105 2.55 -4.99 -9.83
C VAL A 105 3.33 -4.28 -10.93
N GLY A 106 4.42 -4.88 -11.39
CA GLY A 106 5.28 -4.34 -12.44
C GLY A 106 6.26 -3.26 -11.99
N ASP A 107 6.81 -3.40 -10.78
CA ASP A 107 7.91 -2.57 -10.29
C ASP A 107 9.18 -2.75 -11.15
N ARG A 108 9.83 -1.64 -11.48
CA ARG A 108 11.04 -1.61 -12.33
C ARG A 108 12.19 -0.80 -11.72
N THR A 109 12.17 -0.65 -10.39
CA THR A 109 13.10 0.23 -9.65
C THR A 109 14.58 -0.15 -9.76
N THR A 110 14.89 -1.40 -10.09
CA THR A 110 16.26 -1.87 -10.31
C THR A 110 16.40 -2.46 -11.71
N THR A 111 17.62 -2.47 -12.26
CA THR A 111 17.90 -3.12 -13.55
C THR A 111 17.49 -4.59 -13.54
N PHE A 112 17.73 -5.30 -12.43
CA PHE A 112 17.32 -6.69 -12.28
C PHE A 112 15.79 -6.84 -12.27
N ARG A 113 15.05 -6.00 -11.54
CA ARG A 113 13.58 -6.04 -11.55
C ARG A 113 13.00 -5.73 -12.93
N ALA A 114 13.56 -4.75 -13.63
CA ALA A 114 13.17 -4.47 -15.01
C ALA A 114 13.40 -5.67 -15.94
N TYR A 115 14.54 -6.35 -15.81
CA TYR A 115 14.82 -7.60 -16.52
C TYR A 115 13.83 -8.72 -16.16
N MET A 116 13.59 -8.96 -14.86
CA MET A 116 12.64 -9.99 -14.41
C MET A 116 11.22 -9.70 -14.87
N GLN A 117 10.80 -8.44 -14.91
CA GLN A 117 9.53 -8.02 -15.50
C GLN A 117 9.39 -8.47 -16.94
N ASP A 118 10.40 -8.15 -17.75
CA ASP A 118 10.36 -8.45 -19.18
C ASP A 118 10.40 -9.96 -19.41
N ARG A 119 11.21 -10.69 -18.64
CA ARG A 119 11.32 -12.15 -18.71
C ARG A 119 10.04 -12.88 -18.30
N VAL A 120 9.46 -12.54 -17.14
CA VAL A 120 8.23 -13.19 -16.66
C VAL A 120 7.06 -12.92 -17.61
N ARG A 121 6.93 -11.69 -18.13
CA ARG A 121 5.92 -11.36 -19.15
C ARG A 121 6.12 -12.11 -20.46
N ALA A 122 7.36 -12.30 -20.90
CA ALA A 122 7.67 -13.10 -22.07
C ALA A 122 7.27 -14.57 -21.87
N ASN A 123 7.50 -15.12 -20.67
CA ASN A 123 7.08 -16.49 -20.32
C ASN A 123 5.56 -16.62 -20.31
N PHE A 124 4.82 -15.69 -19.67
CA PHE A 124 3.34 -15.69 -19.74
C PHE A 124 2.82 -15.53 -21.17
N THR A 125 3.43 -14.67 -21.99
CA THR A 125 3.05 -14.49 -23.40
C THR A 125 3.28 -15.78 -24.19
N THR A 126 4.39 -16.47 -23.94
CA THR A 126 4.71 -17.75 -24.59
C THR A 126 3.72 -18.83 -24.19
N LEU A 127 3.46 -18.97 -22.88
CA LEU A 127 2.47 -19.89 -22.34
C LEU A 127 1.07 -19.62 -22.91
N SER A 128 0.63 -18.37 -22.93
CA SER A 128 -0.67 -17.97 -23.48
C SER A 128 -0.79 -18.30 -24.97
N LYS A 129 0.27 -18.09 -25.77
CA LYS A 129 0.30 -18.47 -27.19
C LYS A 129 0.20 -19.98 -27.37
N THR A 130 0.96 -20.75 -26.59
CA THR A 130 0.94 -22.21 -26.60
C THR A 130 -0.47 -22.74 -26.29
N VAL A 131 -1.06 -22.28 -25.19
CA VAL A 131 -2.41 -22.68 -24.76
C VAL A 131 -3.48 -22.27 -25.77
N SER A 132 -3.35 -21.08 -26.38
CA SER A 132 -4.30 -20.61 -27.39
C SER A 132 -4.29 -21.46 -28.66
N SER A 133 -3.14 -22.07 -28.99
CA SER A 133 -3.00 -22.98 -30.13
C SER A 133 -3.60 -24.37 -29.89
N TYR A 134 -3.99 -24.69 -28.65
CA TYR A 134 -4.53 -26.00 -28.29
C TYR A 134 -6.06 -25.96 -28.23
N ASP A 135 -6.66 -27.08 -28.63
CA ASP A 135 -8.10 -27.34 -28.57
C ASP A 135 -8.40 -28.11 -27.27
N LEU A 136 -8.44 -27.36 -26.16
CA LEU A 136 -8.64 -27.88 -24.81
C LEU A 136 -10.11 -27.74 -24.39
N ASN A 137 -10.70 -28.82 -23.92
CA ASN A 137 -11.95 -28.84 -23.18
C ASN A 137 -11.71 -28.35 -21.76
N CYS A 138 -12.47 -27.32 -21.37
CA CYS A 138 -12.54 -26.83 -20.02
C CYS A 138 -13.73 -27.48 -19.32
N THR A 139 -13.47 -28.47 -18.46
CA THR A 139 -14.49 -29.03 -17.57
C THR A 139 -14.69 -28.03 -16.43
N ASN A 140 -15.67 -27.13 -16.56
CA ASN A 140 -16.06 -26.24 -15.47
C ASN A 140 -16.77 -27.05 -14.37
N THR A 141 -16.02 -27.76 -13.54
CA THR A 141 -16.55 -28.52 -12.40
C THR A 141 -17.05 -27.63 -11.26
N SER A 142 -17.00 -26.31 -11.42
CA SER A 142 -17.63 -25.32 -10.53
C SER A 142 -19.16 -25.30 -10.73
N THR A 143 -19.83 -26.42 -10.45
CA THR A 143 -21.29 -26.44 -10.35
C THR A 143 -21.68 -25.61 -9.14
N ALA A 144 -22.38 -24.52 -9.42
CA ALA A 144 -22.84 -23.53 -8.48
C ALA A 144 -23.65 -24.16 -7.33
N GLY A 145 -23.15 -24.06 -6.10
CA GLY A 145 -23.96 -24.06 -4.89
C GLY A 145 -24.73 -22.74 -4.80
N SER A 146 -25.66 -22.51 -5.72
CA SER A 146 -26.61 -21.40 -5.66
C SER A 146 -27.67 -21.78 -4.63
N ALA A 147 -27.45 -21.35 -3.38
CA ALA A 147 -28.44 -21.48 -2.31
C ALA A 147 -29.62 -20.53 -2.61
N THR A 148 -30.61 -21.06 -3.33
CA THR A 148 -31.91 -20.42 -3.54
C THR A 148 -32.63 -20.37 -2.20
N SER A 149 -32.52 -19.25 -1.48
CA SER A 149 -33.34 -18.96 -0.31
C SER A 149 -34.71 -18.50 -0.78
N GLY A 150 -35.66 -19.43 -0.82
CA GLY A 150 -37.08 -19.13 -1.04
C GLY A 150 -37.86 -19.42 0.23
N THR A 151 -38.54 -18.41 0.79
CA THR A 151 -39.92 -18.56 1.28
C THR A 151 -40.57 -17.17 1.36
N THR A 152 -41.47 -16.92 0.42
CA THR A 152 -42.54 -15.92 0.49
C THR A 152 -43.62 -16.41 1.44
N ASP A 153 -44.01 -15.60 2.42
CA ASP A 153 -45.32 -15.70 3.06
C ASP A 153 -45.99 -14.32 3.09
N SER A 154 -47.09 -14.24 2.34
CA SER A 154 -48.08 -13.19 2.37
C SER A 154 -48.96 -13.39 3.60
N ASN A 155 -49.17 -12.37 4.43
CA ASN A 155 -50.36 -12.31 5.26
C ASN A 155 -50.80 -10.88 5.60
N VAL A 156 -51.97 -10.56 5.04
CA VAL A 156 -53.15 -9.88 5.62
C VAL A 156 -52.95 -8.52 6.29
N ALA A 157 -53.52 -7.52 5.61
CA ALA A 157 -53.82 -6.19 6.12
C ALA A 157 -54.89 -6.24 7.22
N GLN A 158 -54.64 -5.55 8.33
CA GLN A 158 -55.69 -5.14 9.26
C GLN A 158 -55.41 -3.68 9.67
N GLY A 159 -56.36 -2.81 9.30
CA GLY A 159 -56.30 -1.39 9.57
C GLY A 159 -56.41 -1.09 11.06
N SER A 160 -55.51 -0.25 11.55
CA SER A 160 -55.62 0.39 12.85
C SER A 160 -55.13 1.83 12.70
N GLU A 161 -56.04 2.78 12.91
CA GLU A 161 -55.76 4.22 12.95
C GLU A 161 -54.80 4.49 14.13
N SER A 162 -53.52 4.71 13.82
CA SER A 162 -52.48 5.00 14.81
C SER A 162 -52.02 6.45 14.69
N SER A 163 -52.33 7.18 15.75
CA SER A 163 -51.62 8.34 16.29
C SER A 163 -50.26 8.64 15.62
N THR A 164 -50.18 9.80 14.97
CA THR A 164 -48.95 10.39 14.43
C THR A 164 -47.99 10.80 15.54
N THR A 165 -47.31 9.81 16.11
CA THR A 165 -46.09 10.04 16.89
C THR A 165 -44.96 10.34 15.90
N PRO A 166 -44.23 11.46 16.03
CA PRO A 166 -43.17 11.81 15.10
C PRO A 166 -42.14 10.67 15.05
N THR A 167 -41.99 10.05 13.87
CA THR A 167 -40.98 9.04 13.62
C THR A 167 -39.63 9.63 14.02
N PRO A 168 -38.89 9.05 14.99
CA PRO A 168 -37.58 9.55 15.36
C PRO A 168 -36.73 9.58 14.09
N THR A 169 -36.19 10.76 13.77
CA THR A 169 -35.27 10.91 12.65
C THR A 169 -34.14 9.91 12.87
N PRO A 170 -33.85 8.99 11.92
CA PRO A 170 -32.78 8.02 12.07
C PRO A 170 -31.50 8.77 12.43
N GLU A 171 -30.83 8.36 13.51
CA GLU A 171 -29.52 8.92 13.83
C GLU A 171 -28.61 8.75 12.59
N PRO A 172 -27.86 9.80 12.20
CA PRO A 172 -26.99 9.71 11.04
C PRO A 172 -26.03 8.53 11.21
N ASN A 173 -25.95 7.66 10.21
CA ASN A 173 -24.93 6.63 10.18
C ASN A 173 -23.57 7.29 9.91
N TYR A 174 -22.77 7.51 10.95
CA TYR A 174 -21.45 8.14 10.90
C TYR A 174 -20.35 7.22 10.32
N ASP A 175 -20.69 6.36 9.37
CA ASP A 175 -19.76 5.41 8.78
C ASP A 175 -18.66 6.08 7.92
N TYR A 176 -17.79 5.25 7.34
CA TYR A 176 -16.70 5.70 6.48
C TYR A 176 -17.17 6.62 5.33
N GLU A 177 -18.26 6.29 4.63
CA GLU A 177 -18.69 7.08 3.48
C GLU A 177 -19.27 8.42 3.93
N TYR A 178 -19.93 8.47 5.10
CA TYR A 178 -20.31 9.74 5.73
C TYR A 178 -19.08 10.62 6.00
N GLN A 179 -18.06 10.09 6.69
CA GLN A 179 -16.85 10.85 7.04
C GLN A 179 -16.10 11.33 5.81
N LYS A 180 -15.97 10.46 4.80
CA LYS A 180 -15.37 10.80 3.51
C LYS A 180 -16.13 11.91 2.79
N ALA A 181 -17.46 11.85 2.77
CA ALA A 181 -18.28 12.89 2.14
C ALA A 181 -18.08 14.24 2.84
N GLN A 182 -18.02 14.27 4.18
CA GLN A 182 -17.75 15.50 4.94
C GLN A 182 -16.35 16.05 4.64
N ALA A 183 -15.32 15.19 4.61
CA ALA A 183 -13.95 15.59 4.29
C ALA A 183 -13.85 16.20 2.87
N LEU A 184 -14.46 15.55 1.87
CA LEU A 184 -14.48 16.05 0.49
C LEU A 184 -15.26 17.37 0.37
N ALA A 185 -16.38 17.51 1.08
CA ALA A 185 -17.14 18.76 1.12
C ALA A 185 -16.34 19.92 1.75
N ALA A 186 -15.45 19.61 2.70
CA ALA A 186 -14.51 20.57 3.28
C ALA A 186 -13.26 20.83 2.41
N GLY A 187 -13.17 20.23 1.21
CA GLY A 187 -12.03 20.39 0.31
C GLY A 187 -10.78 19.57 0.67
N VAL A 188 -10.91 18.59 1.58
CA VAL A 188 -9.82 17.69 1.93
C VAL A 188 -9.56 16.72 0.77
N PRO A 189 -8.33 16.67 0.22
CA PRO A 189 -8.00 15.72 -0.83
C PRO A 189 -8.17 14.28 -0.36
N LEU A 190 -8.63 13.41 -1.26
CA LEU A 190 -8.92 12.01 -0.92
C LEU A 190 -7.70 11.24 -0.36
N ALA A 191 -6.49 11.58 -0.82
CA ALA A 191 -5.25 11.01 -0.28
C ALA A 191 -5.00 11.39 1.19
N VAL A 192 -5.35 12.63 1.58
CA VAL A 192 -5.25 13.11 2.97
C VAL A 192 -6.32 12.44 3.83
N PHE A 193 -7.54 12.32 3.32
CA PHE A 193 -8.60 11.59 4.03
C PHE A 193 -8.19 10.13 4.32
N GLY A 194 -7.66 9.42 3.32
CA GLY A 194 -7.15 8.06 3.50
C GLY A 194 -6.00 7.96 4.50
N GLU A 195 -5.09 8.93 4.46
CA GLU A 195 -4.00 9.04 5.44
C GLU A 195 -4.53 9.17 6.86
N ARG A 196 -5.44 10.12 7.10
CA ARG A 196 -6.05 10.33 8.43
C ARG A 196 -6.87 9.14 8.89
N TRP A 197 -7.58 8.47 7.98
CA TRP A 197 -8.31 7.24 8.28
C TRP A 197 -7.38 6.11 8.72
N ALA A 198 -6.28 5.90 8.00
CA ALA A 198 -5.24 4.94 8.36
C ALA A 198 -4.56 5.31 9.69
N PHE A 199 -4.27 6.60 9.90
CA PHE A 199 -3.65 7.13 11.11
C PHE A 199 -4.51 6.90 12.36
N ALA A 200 -5.78 7.30 12.30
CA ALA A 200 -6.74 7.09 13.38
C ALA A 200 -6.96 5.60 13.65
N THR A 201 -7.06 4.78 12.59
CA THR A 201 -7.20 3.33 12.72
C THR A 201 -6.00 2.73 13.43
N ALA A 202 -4.77 3.04 13.01
CA ALA A 202 -3.54 2.50 13.60
C ALA A 202 -3.46 2.73 15.12
N TYR A 203 -3.94 3.89 15.58
CA TYR A 203 -3.97 4.26 17.00
C TYR A 203 -5.27 3.92 17.72
N GLN A 204 -6.29 3.43 16.99
CA GLN A 204 -7.64 3.15 17.50
C GLN A 204 -8.20 4.35 18.29
N SER A 205 -8.00 5.57 17.78
CA SER A 205 -8.31 6.80 18.50
C SER A 205 -8.57 7.99 17.57
N CYS A 206 -9.68 8.70 17.77
CA CYS A 206 -9.98 9.96 17.10
C CYS A 206 -9.04 11.09 17.54
N ASN A 207 -8.63 11.06 18.82
CA ASN A 207 -7.76 12.06 19.42
C ASN A 207 -6.38 12.10 18.77
N SER A 208 -5.92 11.02 18.13
CA SER A 208 -4.64 11.03 17.41
C SER A 208 -4.63 12.08 16.28
N LEU A 209 -5.80 12.36 15.67
CA LEU A 209 -5.97 13.39 14.64
C LEU A 209 -6.09 14.81 15.21
N GLU A 210 -6.54 14.97 16.45
CA GLU A 210 -6.69 16.27 17.13
C GLU A 210 -5.38 16.77 17.74
N MET A 211 -4.44 15.86 18.01
CA MET A 211 -3.13 16.21 18.51
C MET A 211 -2.36 17.07 17.50
N ASN A 212 -1.62 18.06 18.00
CA ASN A 212 -0.70 18.82 17.17
C ASN A 212 0.33 17.88 16.50
N PRO A 213 0.76 18.19 15.26
CA PRO A 213 1.89 17.50 14.65
C PRO A 213 3.12 17.58 15.57
N LEU A 214 3.93 16.53 15.56
CA LEU A 214 5.18 16.48 16.29
C LEU A 214 6.13 17.56 15.76
N ASP A 215 7.02 18.02 16.62
CA ASP A 215 7.99 19.09 16.34
C ASP A 215 9.33 18.80 17.02
N ALA A 216 10.27 19.76 16.93
CA ALA A 216 11.58 19.63 17.55
C ALA A 216 11.54 19.55 19.09
N SER A 217 10.44 19.97 19.73
CA SER A 217 10.26 19.92 21.19
C SER A 217 9.71 18.58 21.68
N THR A 218 9.16 17.77 20.76
CA THR A 218 8.57 16.48 21.08
C THR A 218 9.65 15.50 21.55
N PRO A 219 9.58 14.98 22.80
CA PRO A 219 10.56 14.04 23.29
C PRO A 219 10.53 12.72 22.52
N SER A 220 11.71 12.14 22.26
CA SER A 220 11.82 10.79 21.71
C SER A 220 11.12 9.76 22.59
N ILE A 221 10.41 8.82 21.96
CA ILE A 221 9.88 7.63 22.64
C ILE A 221 11.03 6.79 23.20
N GLN A 222 10.77 6.14 24.34
CA GLN A 222 11.72 5.26 25.02
C GLN A 222 11.23 3.81 25.00
N GLY A 223 12.16 2.87 25.13
CA GLY A 223 11.86 1.43 25.22
C GLY A 223 11.80 0.70 23.88
N ILE A 224 12.14 1.36 22.77
CA ILE A 224 12.40 0.74 21.47
C ILE A 224 13.92 0.67 21.27
N GLU A 225 14.44 -0.49 20.87
CA GLU A 225 15.85 -0.73 20.66
C GLU A 225 16.13 -1.32 19.28
N VAL A 226 17.32 -1.06 18.75
CA VAL A 226 17.80 -1.70 17.52
C VAL A 226 18.41 -3.04 17.89
N VAL A 227 17.83 -4.14 17.39
CA VAL A 227 18.27 -5.51 17.69
C VAL A 227 19.11 -6.13 16.57
N GLY A 228 19.28 -5.41 15.46
CA GLY A 228 20.08 -5.85 14.33
C GLY A 228 19.85 -5.03 13.08
N LYS A 229 20.29 -5.57 11.95
CA LYS A 229 20.03 -5.03 10.60
C LYS A 229 19.26 -6.02 9.75
N HIS A 230 18.58 -5.52 8.73
CA HIS A 230 18.03 -6.38 7.67
C HIS A 230 19.17 -7.00 6.85
N SER A 231 18.88 -8.09 6.14
CA SER A 231 19.84 -8.84 5.31
C SER A 231 20.49 -7.96 4.24
N ASP A 232 19.78 -6.91 3.79
CA ASP A 232 20.30 -5.91 2.85
C ASP A 232 21.38 -4.98 3.45
N GLY A 233 21.56 -5.01 4.77
CA GLY A 233 22.52 -4.16 5.50
C GLY A 233 22.13 -2.69 5.63
N VAL A 234 20.98 -2.29 5.10
CA VAL A 234 20.52 -0.89 5.03
C VAL A 234 19.67 -0.56 6.25
N GLY A 235 18.58 -1.30 6.46
CA GLY A 235 17.60 -1.04 7.51
C GLY A 235 18.02 -1.57 8.88
N ASN A 236 17.58 -0.87 9.94
CA ASN A 236 17.66 -1.39 11.32
C ASN A 236 16.40 -2.18 11.65
N LYS A 237 16.58 -3.37 12.23
CA LYS A 237 15.52 -4.15 12.88
C LYS A 237 15.29 -3.62 14.28
N ARG A 238 14.04 -3.34 14.67
CA ARG A 238 13.69 -2.79 15.99
C ARG A 238 12.79 -3.69 16.80
N ALA A 239 12.97 -3.70 18.11
CA ALA A 239 12.08 -4.39 19.05
C ALA A 239 11.64 -3.47 20.20
N ILE A 240 10.51 -3.80 20.82
CA ILE A 240 10.07 -3.14 22.06
C ILE A 240 10.77 -3.83 23.24
N ALA A 241 11.88 -3.26 23.68
CA ALA A 241 12.64 -3.74 24.85
C ALA A 241 11.95 -3.40 26.17
N SER A 242 11.13 -2.35 26.21
CA SER A 242 10.36 -1.97 27.41
C SER A 242 9.01 -1.38 27.05
N LEU A 243 7.97 -2.20 27.11
CA LEU A 243 6.59 -1.79 26.81
C LEU A 243 6.11 -0.66 27.76
N SER A 244 6.46 -0.71 29.05
CA SER A 244 6.06 0.32 30.01
C SER A 244 6.66 1.69 29.68
N LYS A 245 7.92 1.76 29.23
CA LYS A 245 8.55 3.01 28.76
C LYS A 245 7.88 3.53 27.49
N VAL A 246 7.56 2.63 26.55
CA VAL A 246 6.80 2.97 25.34
C VAL A 246 5.45 3.56 25.73
N GLN A 247 4.68 2.88 26.59
CA GLN A 247 3.39 3.37 27.07
C GLN A 247 3.49 4.73 27.78
N ALA A 248 4.56 4.99 28.53
CA ALA A 248 4.72 6.25 29.26
C ALA A 248 5.16 7.43 28.36
N THR A 249 5.85 7.17 27.26
CA THR A 249 6.52 8.21 26.46
C THR A 249 5.91 8.40 25.07
N HIS A 250 5.16 7.43 24.54
CA HIS A 250 4.62 7.48 23.19
C HIS A 250 3.56 8.58 23.05
N PRO A 251 3.72 9.55 22.12
CA PRO A 251 2.88 10.74 22.05
C PRO A 251 1.39 10.42 21.89
N TYR A 252 1.05 9.47 21.01
CA TYR A 252 -0.34 9.17 20.67
C TYR A 252 -1.08 8.19 21.60
N ILE A 253 -0.39 7.43 22.45
CA ILE A 253 -1.04 6.38 23.27
C ILE A 253 -0.86 6.55 24.78
N LYS A 254 0.07 7.42 25.23
CA LYS A 254 0.38 7.57 26.66
C LYS A 254 -0.82 7.96 27.51
N ASN A 255 -1.67 8.82 26.97
CA ASN A 255 -2.86 9.35 27.64
C ASN A 255 -4.14 8.55 27.34
N VAL A 256 -4.05 7.44 26.60
CA VAL A 256 -5.23 6.60 26.36
C VAL A 256 -5.50 5.76 27.60
N ALA A 257 -6.64 5.97 28.24
CA ALA A 257 -7.02 5.23 29.45
C ALA A 257 -7.48 3.80 29.13
N SER A 258 -8.34 3.66 28.11
CA SER A 258 -8.91 2.38 27.68
C SER A 258 -9.31 2.44 26.21
N TYR A 259 -9.47 1.25 25.61
CA TYR A 259 -10.04 1.08 24.28
C TYR A 259 -11.41 0.40 24.41
N GLY A 260 -12.29 0.59 23.42
CA GLY A 260 -13.54 -0.15 23.34
C GLY A 260 -13.29 -1.66 23.27
N SER A 261 -14.23 -2.48 23.74
CA SER A 261 -14.07 -3.94 23.81
C SER A 261 -13.88 -4.62 22.44
N SER A 262 -14.40 -4.02 21.37
CA SER A 262 -14.22 -4.50 19.99
C SER A 262 -12.90 -4.03 19.36
N CYS A 263 -12.22 -3.07 19.99
CA CYS A 263 -11.03 -2.37 19.48
C CYS A 263 -9.74 -3.06 19.88
N PHE A 264 -8.69 -2.80 19.10
CA PHE A 264 -7.37 -3.30 19.43
C PHE A 264 -6.74 -2.45 20.54
N ALA A 265 -6.25 -3.10 21.60
CA ALA A 265 -5.59 -2.42 22.71
C ALA A 265 -4.17 -2.00 22.32
N VAL A 266 -4.03 -0.92 21.53
CA VAL A 266 -2.74 -0.48 20.95
C VAL A 266 -1.66 -0.27 22.01
N LYS A 267 -2.03 0.17 23.23
CA LYS A 267 -1.06 0.28 24.35
C LYS A 267 -0.35 -1.02 24.69
N ASN A 268 -0.94 -2.19 24.44
CA ASN A 268 -0.37 -3.49 24.80
C ASN A 268 0.56 -4.03 23.70
N ASN A 269 0.38 -3.60 22.46
CA ASN A 269 1.20 -3.97 21.33
C ASN A 269 1.23 -2.81 20.33
N PRO A 270 2.00 -1.75 20.60
CA PRO A 270 1.99 -0.56 19.78
C PRO A 270 2.70 -0.81 18.46
N LEU A 271 2.15 -0.24 17.40
CA LEU A 271 2.80 -0.19 16.09
C LEU A 271 3.99 0.77 16.15
N ILE A 272 5.15 0.33 15.67
CA ILE A 272 6.39 1.10 15.63
C ILE A 272 6.90 1.20 14.19
N TYR A 273 7.86 2.10 13.97
CA TYR A 273 8.53 2.15 12.68
C TYR A 273 9.54 1.00 12.61
N ASP A 274 9.42 0.18 11.58
CA ASP A 274 10.41 -0.84 11.24
C ASP A 274 10.71 -0.75 9.75
N TYR A 275 11.99 -0.81 9.38
CA TYR A 275 12.36 -0.77 7.97
C TYR A 275 11.89 -2.06 7.30
N GLY A 276 11.30 -2.01 6.11
CA GLY A 276 10.70 -3.20 5.50
C GLY A 276 9.44 -3.73 6.20
N GLY A 277 9.05 -3.15 7.35
CA GLY A 277 7.82 -3.49 8.05
C GLY A 277 6.61 -3.24 7.16
N LYS A 278 5.73 -4.24 7.06
CA LYS A 278 4.50 -4.16 6.25
C LYS A 278 3.31 -4.68 7.06
N PRO A 279 2.12 -4.09 6.87
CA PRO A 279 0.92 -4.63 7.47
C PRO A 279 0.61 -6.02 6.90
N TYR A 280 -0.13 -6.81 7.68
CA TYR A 280 -0.66 -8.08 7.20
C TYR A 280 -1.80 -7.85 6.21
N ALA A 281 -1.88 -8.73 5.23
CA ALA A 281 -2.97 -8.84 4.27
C ALA A 281 -2.98 -10.28 3.74
N THR A 282 -4.04 -10.62 3.01
CA THR A 282 -4.09 -11.82 2.17
C THR A 282 -4.24 -11.39 0.71
N THR A 283 -4.18 -12.36 -0.20
CA THR A 283 -4.35 -12.14 -1.64
C THR A 283 -5.82 -12.02 -2.06
N ALA A 284 -6.75 -12.31 -1.15
CA ALA A 284 -8.19 -12.19 -1.41
C ALA A 284 -8.57 -10.75 -1.79
N ALA A 285 -9.44 -10.60 -2.78
CA ALA A 285 -9.86 -9.30 -3.28
C ALA A 285 -10.53 -8.42 -2.22
N THR A 286 -11.17 -9.03 -1.22
CA THR A 286 -11.85 -8.36 -0.10
C THR A 286 -11.01 -8.35 1.18
N SER A 287 -9.74 -8.78 1.12
CA SER A 287 -8.86 -8.78 2.29
C SER A 287 -8.73 -7.36 2.84
N PRO A 288 -8.90 -7.16 4.16
CA PRO A 288 -8.50 -5.91 4.76
C PRO A 288 -6.96 -5.82 4.81
N ILE A 289 -6.46 -4.61 5.01
CA ILE A 289 -5.11 -4.36 5.53
C ILE A 289 -5.20 -4.41 7.05
N ASP A 290 -4.42 -5.27 7.69
CA ASP A 290 -4.38 -5.45 9.13
C ASP A 290 -3.09 -4.86 9.72
N LEU A 291 -3.23 -3.70 10.36
CA LEU A 291 -2.15 -2.98 11.06
C LEU A 291 -1.84 -3.60 12.43
N PHE A 292 -2.61 -4.60 12.87
CA PHE A 292 -2.52 -5.22 14.20
C PHE A 292 -1.98 -6.65 14.17
N LYS A 293 -1.54 -7.09 12.98
CA LYS A 293 -0.90 -8.37 12.77
C LYS A 293 0.38 -8.15 11.96
N ASN A 294 1.49 -8.69 12.46
CA ASN A 294 2.78 -8.58 11.81
C ASN A 294 2.86 -9.52 10.58
N ASN A 295 3.46 -9.04 9.50
CA ASN A 295 3.73 -9.82 8.29
C ASN A 295 5.06 -9.47 7.60
N GLY A 296 5.92 -8.68 8.25
CA GLY A 296 7.19 -8.23 7.68
C GLY A 296 8.36 -9.18 7.95
N ASP A 297 9.48 -8.94 7.27
CA ASP A 297 10.80 -9.58 7.46
C ASP A 297 11.57 -9.03 8.69
N GLY A 298 10.94 -8.10 9.41
CA GLY A 298 11.46 -7.39 10.57
C GLY A 298 11.54 -8.24 11.83
N THR A 299 11.21 -7.64 12.98
CA THR A 299 11.11 -8.37 14.26
C THR A 299 9.68 -8.87 14.51
N SER A 300 9.41 -9.43 15.69
CA SER A 300 8.07 -9.86 16.10
C SER A 300 7.09 -8.72 16.41
N VAL A 301 7.52 -7.46 16.33
CA VAL A 301 6.68 -6.28 16.61
C VAL A 301 5.74 -5.96 15.45
N LEU A 302 4.72 -5.15 15.73
CA LEU A 302 3.92 -4.52 14.68
C LEU A 302 4.75 -3.41 14.03
N GLY A 303 5.28 -3.68 12.84
CA GLY A 303 6.11 -2.74 12.07
C GLY A 303 5.41 -2.22 10.83
N ILE A 304 5.55 -0.92 10.55
CA ILE A 304 5.22 -0.35 9.25
C ILE A 304 6.30 0.61 8.77
N ASP A 305 6.73 0.46 7.53
CA ASP A 305 7.65 1.39 6.90
C ASP A 305 6.91 2.55 6.19
N CYS A 306 7.70 3.51 5.70
CA CYS A 306 7.20 4.70 5.04
C CYS A 306 6.31 4.38 3.81
N SER A 307 6.74 3.43 2.98
CA SER A 307 6.03 3.05 1.75
C SER A 307 4.76 2.24 2.01
N GLY A 308 4.78 1.37 3.02
CA GLY A 308 3.62 0.62 3.48
C GLY A 308 2.56 1.55 4.04
N PHE A 309 2.96 2.58 4.78
CA PHE A 309 2.03 3.61 5.24
C PHE A 309 1.42 4.40 4.08
N VAL A 310 2.24 4.94 3.16
CA VAL A 310 1.72 5.69 2.00
C VAL A 310 0.78 4.84 1.16
N PHE A 311 1.13 3.57 0.87
CA PHE A 311 0.22 2.67 0.16
C PHE A 311 -1.09 2.48 0.93
N THR A 312 -1.02 2.20 2.25
CA THR A 312 -2.20 1.98 3.10
C THR A 312 -3.13 3.18 3.05
N SER A 313 -2.60 4.40 3.15
CA SER A 313 -3.36 5.65 3.04
C SER A 313 -4.09 5.77 1.71
N MET A 314 -3.40 5.48 0.60
CA MET A 314 -4.00 5.55 -0.74
C MET A 314 -5.06 4.47 -0.94
N ALA A 315 -4.77 3.24 -0.53
CA ALA A 315 -5.66 2.09 -0.69
C ALA A 315 -6.93 2.24 0.16
N ALA A 316 -6.79 2.74 1.40
CA ALA A 316 -7.91 3.04 2.29
C ALA A 316 -8.86 4.07 1.70
N ALA A 317 -8.40 4.93 0.78
CA ALA A 317 -9.21 5.92 0.10
C ALA A 317 -9.75 5.47 -1.28
N GLY A 318 -9.40 4.26 -1.74
CA GLY A 318 -9.75 3.77 -3.08
C GLY A 318 -8.89 4.35 -4.21
N LEU A 319 -7.69 4.84 -3.89
CA LEU A 319 -6.73 5.38 -4.85
C LEU A 319 -5.77 4.28 -5.30
N LYS A 320 -5.84 3.90 -6.58
CA LYS A 320 -4.91 2.92 -7.16
C LYS A 320 -3.56 3.56 -7.43
N LEU A 321 -2.48 2.79 -7.26
CA LEU A 321 -1.17 3.24 -7.72
C LEU A 321 -0.89 2.87 -9.18
N LYS A 322 -1.63 1.89 -9.72
CA LYS A 322 -1.52 1.40 -11.10
C LYS A 322 -2.90 1.30 -11.75
N SER A 323 -3.02 1.84 -12.96
CA SER A 323 -4.22 1.74 -13.80
C SER A 323 -4.37 0.34 -14.39
N GLY A 324 -5.59 -0.09 -14.68
CA GLY A 324 -5.86 -1.38 -15.33
C GLY A 324 -5.63 -2.63 -14.46
N ARG A 325 -5.40 -2.45 -13.16
CA ARG A 325 -5.31 -3.52 -12.16
C ARG A 325 -6.31 -3.28 -11.03
N ALA A 326 -6.79 -4.34 -10.41
CA ALA A 326 -7.56 -4.24 -9.17
C ALA A 326 -6.69 -3.72 -8.02
N LEU A 327 -7.28 -2.94 -7.13
CA LEU A 327 -6.62 -2.52 -5.89
C LEU A 327 -6.71 -3.68 -4.87
N LYS A 328 -5.57 -4.20 -4.41
CA LYS A 328 -5.52 -5.30 -3.43
C LYS A 328 -4.73 -4.91 -2.19
N ALA A 329 -5.15 -5.39 -1.02
CA ALA A 329 -4.43 -5.18 0.24
C ALA A 329 -2.98 -5.72 0.19
N SER A 330 -2.76 -6.84 -0.51
CA SER A 330 -1.44 -7.44 -0.72
C SER A 330 -0.47 -6.53 -1.48
N ASP A 331 -0.94 -5.55 -2.24
CA ASP A 331 -0.06 -4.63 -2.97
C ASP A 331 0.72 -3.69 -2.00
N SER A 332 0.39 -3.70 -0.70
CA SER A 332 1.18 -3.05 0.35
C SER A 332 2.63 -3.56 0.44
N TRP A 333 2.90 -4.79 -0.01
CA TRP A 333 4.25 -5.37 -0.05
C TRP A 333 5.02 -5.02 -1.32
N ALA A 334 4.33 -4.51 -2.33
CA ALA A 334 4.88 -4.45 -3.68
C ALA A 334 5.73 -3.20 -3.94
N TRP A 335 5.45 -2.10 -3.23
CA TRP A 335 6.01 -0.80 -3.54
C TRP A 335 7.01 -0.35 -2.47
N GLY A 336 8.24 -0.08 -2.90
CA GLY A 336 9.25 0.59 -2.09
C GLY A 336 9.25 2.10 -2.31
N SER A 337 9.91 2.86 -1.44
CA SER A 337 10.07 4.32 -1.58
C SER A 337 10.69 4.73 -2.93
N THR A 338 11.64 3.95 -3.44
CA THR A 338 12.27 4.17 -4.75
C THR A 338 11.26 4.15 -5.90
N SER A 339 10.20 3.33 -5.82
CA SER A 339 9.18 3.25 -6.85
C SER A 339 8.54 4.63 -7.10
N TYR A 340 8.36 5.42 -6.05
CA TYR A 340 7.74 6.76 -6.09
C TYR A 340 8.67 7.85 -6.66
N VAL A 341 9.98 7.64 -6.77
CA VAL A 341 10.92 8.63 -7.33
C VAL A 341 10.68 8.82 -8.84
N GLU A 342 10.52 7.71 -9.56
CA GLU A 342 10.21 7.68 -10.99
C GLU A 342 8.92 6.88 -11.24
N PRO A 343 7.75 7.37 -10.79
CA PRO A 343 6.57 6.53 -10.64
C PRO A 343 6.12 5.89 -11.95
N GLN A 344 6.08 6.66 -13.05
CA GLN A 344 5.62 6.12 -14.33
C GLN A 344 6.57 5.06 -14.89
N ASN A 345 7.88 5.25 -14.73
CA ASN A 345 8.89 4.29 -15.17
C ASN A 345 8.88 3.02 -14.31
N ASN A 346 8.49 3.14 -13.05
CA ASN A 346 8.42 2.05 -12.08
C ASN A 346 7.02 1.42 -11.98
N GLY A 347 6.11 1.69 -12.93
CA GLY A 347 4.82 1.03 -13.01
C GLY A 347 3.70 1.63 -12.15
N LEU A 348 3.96 2.71 -11.41
CA LEU A 348 2.97 3.51 -10.67
C LEU A 348 2.25 4.49 -11.62
N THR A 349 1.51 3.97 -12.58
CA THR A 349 0.90 4.75 -13.67
C THR A 349 -0.18 5.72 -13.21
N CYS A 350 -0.65 5.64 -11.97
CA CYS A 350 -1.65 6.55 -11.40
C CYS A 350 -1.05 7.74 -10.65
N LEU A 351 0.28 7.85 -10.59
CA LEU A 351 0.97 9.00 -10.05
C LEU A 351 1.63 9.81 -11.18
N SER A 352 1.69 11.12 -10.97
CA SER A 352 2.35 12.05 -11.88
C SER A 352 3.28 12.98 -11.11
N LYS A 353 4.50 13.19 -11.60
CA LYS A 353 5.35 14.31 -11.15
C LYS A 353 4.59 15.62 -11.34
N ILE A 354 4.55 16.47 -10.31
CA ILE A 354 3.78 17.71 -10.38
C ILE A 354 4.63 18.83 -10.99
N SER A 355 3.98 19.69 -11.77
CA SER A 355 4.56 20.97 -12.21
C SER A 355 4.27 22.06 -11.19
N VAL A 356 5.24 22.94 -10.98
CA VAL A 356 5.09 24.20 -10.23
C VAL A 356 4.90 25.34 -11.23
N THR A 357 3.96 26.22 -10.93
CA THR A 357 3.61 27.39 -11.73
C THR A 357 3.69 28.64 -10.84
N PRO A 358 3.50 29.86 -11.39
CA PRO A 358 3.51 31.08 -10.57
C PRO A 358 2.45 31.08 -9.46
N THR A 359 1.36 30.31 -9.63
CA THR A 359 0.21 30.28 -8.72
C THR A 359 -0.05 28.92 -8.09
N THR A 360 0.67 27.87 -8.52
CA THR A 360 0.47 26.50 -8.05
C THR A 360 1.78 25.91 -7.57
N SER A 361 1.77 25.38 -6.35
CA SER A 361 2.90 24.71 -5.71
C SER A 361 2.46 23.32 -5.20
N MET A 362 3.22 22.79 -4.25
CA MET A 362 2.86 21.63 -3.45
C MET A 362 1.50 21.82 -2.76
N LYS A 363 0.71 20.76 -2.69
CA LYS A 363 -0.61 20.72 -2.04
C LYS A 363 -0.66 19.57 -1.05
N ALA A 364 -1.63 19.65 -0.14
CA ALA A 364 -2.03 18.50 0.66
C ALA A 364 -2.40 17.31 -0.25
N GLY A 365 -2.03 16.10 0.15
CA GLY A 365 -2.17 14.87 -0.62
C GLY A 365 -1.05 14.59 -1.62
N ASP A 366 -0.08 15.50 -1.79
CA ASP A 366 1.13 15.21 -2.56
C ASP A 366 2.00 14.18 -1.82
N ILE A 367 2.74 13.40 -2.59
CA ILE A 367 3.70 12.42 -2.09
C ILE A 367 5.10 12.92 -2.44
N VAL A 368 5.98 12.97 -1.45
CA VAL A 368 7.39 13.32 -1.66
C VAL A 368 8.24 12.09 -1.44
N ALA A 369 9.06 11.72 -2.42
CA ALA A 369 9.86 10.51 -2.36
C ALA A 369 11.33 10.79 -2.65
N VAL A 370 12.19 10.10 -1.90
CA VAL A 370 13.62 9.93 -2.16
C VAL A 370 13.95 8.45 -2.07
N GLN A 371 15.11 8.03 -2.58
CA GLN A 371 15.56 6.65 -2.35
C GLN A 371 15.75 6.38 -0.86
N GLY A 372 14.93 5.48 -0.31
CA GLY A 372 14.93 5.05 1.09
C GLY A 372 13.84 5.70 1.95
N HIS A 373 13.11 6.72 1.47
CA HIS A 373 12.03 7.32 2.25
C HIS A 373 10.94 7.96 1.40
N VAL A 374 9.68 7.86 1.83
CA VAL A 374 8.53 8.48 1.18
C VAL A 374 7.57 9.04 2.23
N ILE A 375 7.01 10.22 1.96
CA ILE A 375 6.09 10.91 2.88
C ILE A 375 4.87 11.39 2.10
N LEU A 376 3.76 11.57 2.82
CA LEU A 376 2.55 12.22 2.32
C LEU A 376 2.44 13.62 2.94
N ILE A 377 2.03 14.62 2.17
CA ILE A 377 1.79 15.97 2.69
C ILE A 377 0.38 16.03 3.27
N ASP A 378 0.26 16.06 4.60
CA ASP A 378 -1.04 16.12 5.29
C ASP A 378 -1.68 17.51 5.14
N LYS A 379 -0.90 18.55 5.44
CA LYS A 379 -1.38 19.95 5.43
C LYS A 379 -0.35 20.87 4.82
N VAL A 380 -0.82 21.88 4.10
CA VAL A 380 0.01 22.98 3.57
C VAL A 380 -0.48 24.30 4.14
N GLY A 381 0.45 25.16 4.54
CA GLY A 381 0.17 26.54 4.91
C GLY A 381 -0.02 27.44 3.69
N ALA A 382 -0.21 28.73 3.93
CA ALA A 382 -0.44 29.71 2.87
C ALA A 382 0.79 29.93 1.98
N ASP A 383 1.99 29.73 2.54
CA ASP A 383 3.26 29.83 1.82
C ASP A 383 4.14 28.62 2.14
N PRO A 384 3.87 27.44 1.53
CA PRO A 384 4.48 26.17 1.95
C PRO A 384 6.01 26.17 1.92
N PHE A 385 6.61 27.02 1.08
CA PHE A 385 8.06 27.10 0.90
C PHE A 385 8.65 28.46 1.33
N GLY A 386 7.86 29.37 1.91
CA GLY A 386 8.35 30.70 2.32
C GLY A 386 8.76 31.59 1.14
N ILE A 387 8.14 31.45 -0.03
CA ILE A 387 8.52 32.13 -1.28
C ILE A 387 7.83 33.47 -1.50
N ALA A 388 6.87 33.87 -0.65
CA ALA A 388 6.09 35.10 -0.82
C ALA A 388 6.99 36.35 -0.88
N GLY A 389 8.07 36.39 -0.09
CA GLY A 389 9.02 37.49 -0.06
C GLY A 389 10.05 37.52 -1.20
N ALA A 390 10.22 36.42 -1.94
CA ALA A 390 11.23 36.33 -2.99
C ALA A 390 10.86 37.18 -4.22
N LYS A 391 11.82 37.97 -4.70
CA LYS A 391 11.70 38.87 -5.87
C LYS A 391 12.71 38.55 -6.96
N THR A 392 13.80 37.89 -6.61
CA THR A 392 14.92 37.58 -7.50
C THR A 392 15.29 36.11 -7.39
N GLU A 393 16.03 35.60 -8.39
CA GLU A 393 16.58 34.25 -8.33
C GLU A 393 17.54 34.05 -7.14
N LYS A 394 18.26 35.10 -6.72
CA LYS A 394 19.11 35.05 -5.53
C LYS A 394 18.30 34.79 -4.26
N ASP A 395 17.10 35.38 -4.16
CA ASP A 395 16.20 35.10 -3.03
C ASP A 395 15.74 33.64 -3.04
N CYS A 396 15.45 33.09 -4.23
CA CYS A 396 15.09 31.68 -4.38
C CYS A 396 16.22 30.74 -3.94
N ALA A 397 17.47 31.07 -4.24
CA ALA A 397 18.63 30.27 -3.83
C ALA A 397 18.90 30.31 -2.32
N ALA A 398 18.37 31.31 -1.60
CA ALA A 398 18.52 31.46 -0.16
C ALA A 398 17.44 30.73 0.67
N LEU A 399 16.46 30.09 0.01
CA LEU A 399 15.40 29.35 0.68
C LEU A 399 15.97 28.17 1.47
N THR A 400 15.50 28.00 2.71
CA THR A 400 15.85 26.87 3.56
C THR A 400 14.59 26.29 4.20
N SER A 401 14.70 25.06 4.68
CA SER A 401 13.58 24.36 5.33
C SER A 401 13.04 25.06 6.58
N LYS A 402 13.79 26.02 7.17
CA LYS A 402 13.32 26.84 8.29
C LYS A 402 12.07 27.66 7.96
N GLY A 403 11.90 28.05 6.69
CA GLY A 403 10.76 28.82 6.21
C GLY A 403 9.61 27.96 5.69
N PHE A 404 9.70 26.63 5.80
CA PHE A 404 8.67 25.75 5.26
C PHE A 404 7.47 25.66 6.21
N ASP A 405 6.28 25.80 5.64
CA ASP A 405 5.01 25.81 6.36
C ASP A 405 4.09 24.71 5.83
N PHE A 406 4.39 23.47 6.21
CA PHE A 406 3.55 22.31 5.93
C PHE A 406 3.80 21.20 6.95
N VAL A 407 2.89 20.24 6.97
CA VAL A 407 2.93 19.05 7.82
C VAL A 407 3.09 17.82 6.94
N VAL A 408 3.99 16.93 7.36
CA VAL A 408 4.21 15.65 6.69
C VAL A 408 3.59 14.54 7.53
N ALA A 409 2.92 13.60 6.88
CA ALA A 409 2.50 12.33 7.43
C ALA A 409 3.46 11.24 6.93
N GLN A 410 3.96 10.41 7.85
CA GLN A 410 5.00 9.43 7.53
C GLN A 410 5.01 8.27 8.53
N SER A 411 5.73 7.20 8.16
CA SER A 411 6.30 6.26 9.13
C SER A 411 7.82 6.33 9.03
N SER A 412 8.51 6.66 10.12
CA SER A 412 9.94 6.95 10.09
C SER A 412 10.63 6.71 11.44
N PRO A 413 11.98 6.64 11.49
CA PRO A 413 12.71 6.50 12.75
C PRO A 413 12.72 7.77 13.61
N SER A 414 12.10 8.87 13.16
CA SER A 414 11.95 10.11 13.91
C SER A 414 11.31 9.88 15.29
N VAL A 415 11.71 10.71 16.26
CA VAL A 415 11.19 10.67 17.64
C VAL A 415 11.30 9.27 18.28
N GLY A 416 12.38 8.53 17.96
CA GLY A 416 12.66 7.20 18.49
C GLY A 416 11.84 6.06 17.88
N ALA A 417 11.43 6.19 16.61
CA ALA A 417 10.69 5.17 15.86
C ALA A 417 9.25 4.92 16.36
N VAL A 418 8.51 5.99 16.65
CA VAL A 418 7.10 6.00 17.08
C VAL A 418 6.12 5.27 16.13
N GLY A 419 6.55 4.93 14.92
CA GLY A 419 5.68 4.42 13.87
C GLY A 419 5.13 5.55 13.02
N ILE A 420 3.82 5.51 12.78
CA ILE A 420 3.16 6.51 11.95
C ILE A 420 3.04 7.83 12.73
N ASN A 421 3.43 8.95 12.14
CA ASN A 421 3.34 10.26 12.79
C ASN A 421 3.04 11.37 11.79
N ARG A 422 2.50 12.47 12.31
CA ARG A 422 2.44 13.78 11.63
C ARG A 422 3.53 14.67 12.22
N PHE A 423 4.31 15.35 11.39
CA PHE A 423 5.46 16.15 11.82
C PHE A 423 5.50 17.49 11.09
N VAL A 424 5.77 18.57 11.81
CA VAL A 424 6.04 19.89 11.21
C VAL A 424 7.30 19.83 10.34
N ALA A 425 7.18 20.21 9.07
CA ALA A 425 8.23 19.99 8.08
C ALA A 425 9.56 20.69 8.41
N LYS A 426 9.52 21.95 8.87
CA LYS A 426 10.74 22.71 9.22
C LYS A 426 11.59 22.03 10.30
N ASP A 427 10.96 21.25 11.17
CA ASP A 427 11.61 20.55 12.29
C ASP A 427 12.00 19.13 11.90
N TYR A 428 11.18 18.48 11.07
CA TYR A 428 11.47 17.15 10.55
C TYR A 428 12.64 17.14 9.55
N LEU A 429 12.64 18.03 8.56
CA LEU A 429 13.57 17.95 7.43
C LEU A 429 15.05 17.95 7.83
N PRO A 430 15.52 18.74 8.82
CA PRO A 430 16.90 18.65 9.32
C PRO A 430 17.33 17.24 9.78
N THR A 431 16.38 16.36 10.14
CA THR A 431 16.66 14.97 10.53
C THR A 431 16.88 14.02 9.34
N SER A 432 16.58 14.46 8.11
CA SER A 432 16.72 13.66 6.89
C SER A 432 17.38 14.48 5.77
N ALA A 433 18.71 14.35 5.66
CA ALA A 433 19.53 15.12 4.71
C ALA A 433 19.03 15.06 3.26
N LYS A 434 18.71 13.86 2.74
CA LYS A 434 18.21 13.69 1.36
C LYS A 434 16.91 14.45 1.11
N MET A 435 15.96 14.29 2.03
CA MET A 435 14.65 14.94 1.94
C MET A 435 14.79 16.47 2.07
N ASN A 436 15.63 16.95 2.99
CA ASN A 436 15.90 18.36 3.19
C ASN A 436 16.48 19.02 1.93
N THR A 437 17.59 18.47 1.40
CA THR A 437 18.26 19.01 0.21
C THR A 437 17.34 18.93 -1.01
N GLY A 438 16.64 17.82 -1.19
CA GLY A 438 15.71 17.66 -2.31
C GLY A 438 14.56 18.66 -2.27
N LEU A 439 13.93 18.88 -1.12
CA LEU A 439 12.82 19.81 -0.98
C LEU A 439 13.25 21.27 -1.02
N GLN A 440 14.45 21.62 -0.53
CA GLN A 440 15.03 22.96 -0.75
C GLN A 440 15.25 23.23 -2.23
N LYS A 441 15.76 22.25 -2.99
CA LYS A 441 15.90 22.37 -4.44
C LYS A 441 14.54 22.45 -5.14
N TYR A 442 13.54 21.71 -4.67
CA TYR A 442 12.17 21.81 -5.17
C TYR A 442 11.56 23.20 -4.91
N ALA A 443 11.73 23.73 -3.70
CA ALA A 443 11.32 25.07 -3.29
C ALA A 443 11.98 26.16 -4.14
N TYR A 444 13.26 26.01 -4.49
CA TYR A 444 13.95 26.89 -5.43
C TYR A 444 13.21 26.94 -6.79
N TYR A 445 12.81 25.80 -7.36
CA TYR A 445 12.05 25.81 -8.62
C TYR A 445 10.64 26.38 -8.47
N ALA A 446 9.96 26.15 -7.35
CA ALA A 446 8.67 26.79 -7.07
C ALA A 446 8.80 28.31 -6.98
N CYS A 447 9.88 28.79 -6.36
CA CYS A 447 10.21 30.21 -6.30
C CYS A 447 10.57 30.78 -7.68
N LEU A 448 11.37 30.06 -8.49
CA LEU A 448 11.65 30.47 -9.86
C LEU A 448 10.38 30.55 -10.71
N ALA A 449 9.44 29.64 -10.51
CA ALA A 449 8.15 29.66 -11.20
C ALA A 449 7.44 31.00 -10.99
N LYS A 450 7.40 31.46 -9.73
CA LYS A 450 6.88 32.77 -9.34
C LYS A 450 7.71 33.92 -9.91
N VAL A 451 9.02 33.96 -9.64
CA VAL A 451 9.91 35.08 -10.01
C VAL A 451 9.99 35.28 -11.52
N ASN A 452 10.06 34.19 -12.29
CA ASN A 452 10.22 34.24 -13.74
C ASN A 452 8.88 34.18 -14.50
N ASN A 453 7.76 34.06 -13.80
CA ASN A 453 6.44 33.82 -14.38
C ASN A 453 6.43 32.63 -15.37
N LYS A 454 7.04 31.50 -14.97
CA LYS A 454 7.20 30.30 -15.81
C LYS A 454 6.71 29.04 -15.09
N THR A 455 6.41 28.01 -15.86
CA THR A 455 6.11 26.67 -15.33
C THR A 455 7.38 25.82 -15.34
N TYR A 456 7.61 25.10 -14.26
CA TYR A 456 8.69 24.11 -14.16
C TYR A 456 8.12 22.76 -13.75
N THR A 457 8.68 21.67 -14.28
CA THR A 457 8.44 20.31 -13.77
C THR A 457 9.76 19.82 -13.19
N PRO A 458 10.04 20.06 -11.89
CA PRO A 458 11.33 19.75 -11.32
C PRO A 458 11.66 18.26 -11.47
N ASN A 459 12.74 17.96 -12.18
CA ASN A 459 13.28 16.62 -12.27
C ASN A 459 14.62 16.55 -11.55
N LEU A 460 14.59 16.17 -10.28
CA LEU A 460 15.77 16.25 -9.40
C LEU A 460 16.59 14.95 -9.36
N GLY A 461 16.10 13.88 -10.00
CA GLY A 461 16.68 12.52 -10.04
C GLY A 461 16.74 11.80 -8.69
N THR A 462 16.92 12.54 -7.60
CA THR A 462 17.07 12.06 -6.22
C THR A 462 15.83 12.31 -5.37
N LEU A 463 14.95 13.20 -5.83
CA LEU A 463 13.67 13.53 -5.20
C LEU A 463 12.59 13.69 -6.26
N SER A 464 11.39 13.23 -5.94
CA SER A 464 10.17 13.53 -6.68
C SER A 464 9.11 14.11 -5.75
N VAL A 465 8.28 15.00 -6.30
CA VAL A 465 6.99 15.36 -5.71
C VAL A 465 5.94 14.93 -6.72
N VAL A 466 5.09 14.01 -6.31
CA VAL A 466 4.13 13.32 -7.18
C VAL A 466 2.73 13.45 -6.62
N ARG A 467 1.74 13.49 -7.50
CA ARG A 467 0.32 13.55 -7.15
C ARG A 467 -0.44 12.45 -7.85
N HIS A 468 -1.40 11.88 -7.14
CA HIS A 468 -2.33 10.92 -7.73
C HIS A 468 -3.24 11.59 -8.76
N LYS A 469 -3.44 10.93 -9.90
CA LYS A 469 -4.17 11.51 -11.05
C LYS A 469 -5.66 11.73 -10.79
N GLY A 470 -6.27 10.92 -9.93
CA GLY A 470 -7.70 11.01 -9.59
C GLY A 470 -8.66 10.67 -10.74
N THR A 471 -8.14 10.10 -11.83
CA THR A 471 -8.95 9.64 -12.97
C THR A 471 -9.71 8.36 -12.60
N SER A 472 -10.83 8.09 -13.29
CA SER A 472 -11.65 6.86 -13.11
C SER A 472 -10.80 5.59 -13.09
N ASP A 473 -9.84 5.50 -14.01
CA ASP A 473 -9.00 4.33 -14.21
C ASP A 473 -7.98 4.14 -13.08
N CYS A 474 -7.83 5.15 -12.23
CA CYS A 474 -7.02 5.20 -11.03
C CYS A 474 -7.85 5.19 -9.73
N MET A 475 -9.16 5.04 -9.83
CA MET A 475 -10.06 4.81 -8.70
C MET A 475 -10.50 3.34 -8.65
N ALA A 476 -10.81 2.86 -7.45
CA ALA A 476 -11.38 1.54 -7.19
C ALA A 476 -12.23 1.59 -5.91
N PRO A 477 -13.05 0.55 -5.64
CA PRO A 477 -13.49 0.29 -4.27
C PRO A 477 -12.29 0.30 -3.33
N ARG A 478 -12.44 0.92 -2.17
CA ARG A 478 -11.36 1.02 -1.20
C ARG A 478 -11.00 -0.35 -0.63
N VAL A 479 -9.78 -0.45 -0.12
CA VAL A 479 -9.38 -1.54 0.75
C VAL A 479 -9.77 -1.16 2.18
N THR A 480 -10.49 -2.04 2.87
CA THR A 480 -10.86 -1.82 4.27
C THR A 480 -9.65 -2.01 5.18
N LEU A 481 -9.63 -1.31 6.31
CA LEU A 481 -8.65 -1.56 7.35
C LEU A 481 -9.29 -2.43 8.43
N ALA A 482 -8.55 -3.43 8.91
CA ALA A 482 -9.01 -4.22 10.05
C ALA A 482 -9.30 -3.27 11.24
N LYS A 483 -10.37 -3.53 11.99
CA LYS A 483 -10.75 -2.73 13.18
C LYS A 483 -10.98 -1.23 12.94
N GLU A 484 -11.24 -0.79 11.71
CA GLU A 484 -11.59 0.62 11.45
C GLU A 484 -12.97 1.03 12.00
N SER A 485 -13.82 0.07 12.37
CA SER A 485 -15.09 0.37 13.03
C SER A 485 -14.92 1.13 14.35
N CYS A 486 -13.76 1.01 14.99
CA CYS A 486 -13.41 1.72 16.22
C CYS A 486 -13.23 3.23 16.07
N ILE A 487 -13.12 3.72 14.83
CA ILE A 487 -13.00 5.16 14.55
C ILE A 487 -14.20 5.71 13.77
N GLN A 488 -15.25 4.91 13.53
CA GLN A 488 -16.45 5.38 12.84
C GLN A 488 -17.17 6.46 13.66
N SER A 489 -17.14 6.37 15.00
CA SER A 489 -17.73 7.37 15.88
C SER A 489 -16.92 8.66 16.02
N CYS A 490 -15.81 8.82 15.30
CA CYS A 490 -15.06 10.08 15.31
C CYS A 490 -15.90 11.23 14.76
N SER A 491 -15.70 12.43 15.30
CA SER A 491 -16.32 13.62 14.71
C SER A 491 -15.76 13.86 13.31
N SER A 492 -16.60 14.34 12.39
CA SER A 492 -16.16 14.71 11.04
C SER A 492 -15.10 15.81 11.06
N ALA A 493 -15.10 16.65 12.10
CA ALA A 493 -14.08 17.65 12.33
C ALA A 493 -12.65 17.07 12.39
N ASN A 494 -12.50 15.83 12.84
CA ASN A 494 -11.20 15.14 12.90
C ASN A 494 -10.62 14.88 11.51
N PHE A 495 -11.48 14.74 10.50
CA PHE A 495 -11.07 14.45 9.13
C PHE A 495 -11.01 15.71 8.25
N THR A 496 -11.62 16.83 8.66
CA THR A 496 -11.70 18.07 7.86
C THR A 496 -10.61 19.11 8.13
N ASN A 497 -9.92 19.06 9.28
CA ASN A 497 -9.10 20.19 9.81
C ASN A 497 -7.59 20.16 9.52
#